data_AF-A0AAJ6VMF6-F1
#
_entry.id   AF-A0AAJ6VMF6-F1
#
_cell.length_a   1.000
_cell.length_b   1.000
_cell.length_c   1.000
_cell.angle_alpha   90.00
_cell.angle_beta   90.00
_cell.angle_gamma   90.00
#
_symmetry.space_group_name_H-M   'P 1'
#
loop_
_entity.id
_entity.type
_entity.pdbx_description
1 polymer ?
#
loop_
_entity_poly.entity_id
_entity_poly.type
_entity_poly.pdbx_seq_one_letter_code
_entity_poly.pdbx_strand_id
1 'polypeptide(L)'
;MNKLCRQLSIESPLIDGQECVFSFDVPVPEVPPKGARIRVVCAGACYHPRPSVSLSRLHGTSIEGDLPEALAHHGMRNAALFPGYEVSGIVESLGSEISSECEFVIGDRVIMYPYEGLPNGYVEYLVVHDLKYLIKLPDIMPLSVAAMLPAGALLAMNTVFAAHEHVQNLFRERNDTSMCKILIVGTGGLALWALRIAAYHFTNMKDRVTITIASLKDDGFTMAQEFQLANVVQWSEDLYEKQLIERTMDACDGHVDVVIDFGTTSRSLHRSMQCLSKGGIVFVMKEVANRLLPKFSRRAEEFQQNIKSIETGSLEQLRELVQLVGSGEIEPPPHTIYPAEEAFDVVQKLCHSEIHGRAILRFYPTE
;
A
#
# COMPACT_ATOMS: atom_id res chain seq x y z
N MET A 1 5.55 15.34 -37.14
CA MET A 1 4.44 14.81 -36.32
C MET A 1 5.03 14.38 -35.00
N ASN A 2 4.46 14.83 -33.88
CA ASN A 2 4.88 14.34 -32.57
C ASN A 2 4.48 12.86 -32.48
N LYS A 3 5.38 12.01 -31.97
CA LYS A 3 5.04 10.62 -31.66
C LYS A 3 3.96 10.63 -30.57
N LEU A 4 2.96 9.78 -30.71
CA LEU A 4 1.92 9.57 -29.71
C LEU A 4 2.23 8.31 -28.91
N CYS A 5 1.77 8.27 -27.67
CA CYS A 5 1.76 7.08 -26.83
C CYS A 5 0.46 6.98 -26.06
N ARG A 6 0.16 5.78 -25.58
CA ARG A 6 -1.06 5.48 -24.87
C ARG A 6 -0.96 5.85 -23.39
N GLN A 7 -2.03 6.47 -22.90
CA GLN A 7 -2.26 6.73 -21.49
C GLN A 7 -3.64 6.20 -21.09
N LEU A 8 -3.71 5.58 -19.92
CA LEU A 8 -4.97 5.24 -19.27
C LEU A 8 -5.27 6.26 -18.17
N SER A 9 -6.47 6.82 -18.20
CA SER A 9 -7.06 7.48 -17.04
C SER A 9 -7.99 6.50 -16.36
N ILE A 10 -7.80 6.28 -15.06
CA ILE A 10 -8.64 5.38 -14.28
C ILE A 10 -9.28 6.18 -13.16
N GLU A 11 -10.56 6.46 -13.33
CA GLU A 11 -11.39 7.21 -12.39
C GLU A 11 -12.02 6.27 -11.37
N SER A 12 -12.67 6.83 -10.34
CA SER A 12 -13.45 6.00 -9.43
C SER A 12 -14.68 5.45 -10.17
N PRO A 13 -15.00 4.15 -10.05
CA PRO A 13 -16.24 3.64 -10.58
C PRO A 13 -17.43 4.33 -9.91
N LEU A 14 -18.36 4.83 -10.74
CA LEU A 14 -19.66 5.33 -10.30
C LEU A 14 -20.59 4.15 -9.99
N ILE A 15 -21.58 4.38 -9.13
CA ILE A 15 -22.52 3.36 -8.62
C ILE A 15 -23.26 2.64 -9.76
N ASP A 16 -23.45 3.32 -10.90
CA ASP A 16 -24.22 2.81 -12.05
C ASP A 16 -23.40 1.97 -13.04
N GLY A 17 -22.17 1.55 -12.70
CA GLY A 17 -21.37 0.68 -13.56
C GLY A 17 -20.86 1.34 -14.85
N GLN A 18 -20.85 2.67 -14.90
CA GLN A 18 -20.34 3.45 -16.03
C GLN A 18 -18.82 3.21 -16.22
N GLU A 19 -18.34 3.29 -17.47
CA GLU A 19 -16.91 3.18 -17.79
C GLU A 19 -16.11 4.16 -16.93
N CYS A 20 -15.13 3.63 -16.20
CA CYS A 20 -14.21 4.39 -15.33
C CYS A 20 -12.76 4.30 -15.82
N VAL A 21 -12.52 3.63 -16.95
CA VAL A 21 -11.21 3.49 -17.57
C VAL A 21 -11.29 4.07 -18.96
N PHE A 22 -10.47 5.08 -19.21
CA PHE A 22 -10.43 5.80 -20.47
C PHE A 22 -9.02 5.70 -21.07
N SER A 23 -8.94 5.32 -22.35
CA SER A 23 -7.67 5.23 -23.08
C SER A 23 -7.53 6.42 -24.01
N PHE A 24 -6.38 7.09 -23.96
CA PHE A 24 -6.07 8.26 -24.78
C PHE A 24 -4.73 8.09 -25.47
N ASP A 25 -4.62 8.65 -26.68
CA ASP A 25 -3.34 8.90 -27.33
C ASP A 25 -2.86 10.30 -26.94
N VAL A 26 -1.74 10.37 -26.23
CA VAL A 26 -1.10 11.61 -25.78
C VAL A 26 0.27 11.78 -26.45
N PRO A 27 0.77 13.01 -26.63
CA PRO A 27 2.13 13.22 -27.11
C PRO A 27 3.14 12.55 -26.19
N VAL A 28 4.12 11.85 -26.77
CA VAL A 28 5.27 11.34 -26.00
C VAL A 28 5.96 12.54 -25.35
N PRO A 29 6.15 12.53 -24.02
CA PRO A 29 6.73 13.67 -23.32
C PRO A 29 8.17 13.93 -23.75
N GLU A 30 8.55 15.21 -23.78
CA GLU A 30 9.93 15.61 -24.04
C GLU A 30 10.84 15.19 -22.87
N VAL A 31 12.07 14.81 -23.18
CA VAL A 31 13.03 14.34 -22.17
C VAL A 31 13.55 15.56 -21.40
N PRO A 32 13.37 15.63 -20.07
CA PRO A 32 13.89 16.75 -19.29
C PRO A 32 15.43 16.83 -19.42
N PRO A 33 16.05 18.01 -19.55
CA PRO A 33 17.50 18.12 -19.80
C PRO A 33 18.38 17.40 -18.77
N LYS A 34 17.99 17.39 -17.50
CA LYS A 34 18.69 16.72 -16.38
C LYS A 34 18.03 15.41 -15.92
N GLY A 35 17.03 14.97 -16.68
CA GLY A 35 16.15 13.87 -16.30
C GLY A 35 16.19 12.72 -17.30
N ALA A 36 15.25 11.79 -17.15
CA ALA A 36 15.11 10.65 -18.03
C ALA A 36 13.66 10.49 -18.49
N ARG A 37 13.49 9.85 -19.64
CA ARG A 37 12.21 9.28 -20.07
C ARG A 37 12.28 7.77 -19.92
N ILE A 38 11.31 7.23 -19.22
CA ILE A 38 11.17 5.82 -18.89
C ILE A 38 10.06 5.25 -19.75
N ARG A 39 10.34 4.16 -20.46
CA ARG A 39 9.33 3.32 -21.07
C ARG A 39 8.75 2.41 -20.00
N VAL A 40 7.51 2.68 -19.59
CA VAL A 40 6.83 1.99 -18.49
C VAL A 40 6.41 0.61 -18.95
N VAL A 41 6.84 -0.43 -18.25
CA VAL A 41 6.50 -1.82 -18.61
C VAL A 41 5.37 -2.34 -17.75
N CYS A 42 5.47 -2.11 -16.44
CA CYS A 42 4.48 -2.55 -15.46
C CYS A 42 4.09 -1.39 -14.55
N ALA A 43 2.80 -1.27 -14.27
CA ALA A 43 2.24 -0.38 -13.25
C ALA A 43 1.39 -1.16 -12.25
N GLY A 44 1.56 -0.92 -10.96
CA GLY A 44 0.71 -1.47 -9.92
C GLY A 44 -0.70 -0.87 -9.95
N ALA A 45 -1.72 -1.70 -9.87
CA ALA A 45 -3.11 -1.27 -9.70
C ALA A 45 -3.50 -1.37 -8.22
N CYS A 46 -3.80 -0.22 -7.61
CA CYS A 46 -4.12 -0.13 -6.18
C CYS A 46 -5.26 0.84 -5.90
N TYR A 47 -6.02 0.53 -4.86
CA TYR A 47 -7.04 1.41 -4.29
C TYR A 47 -6.46 2.65 -3.63
N HIS A 48 -7.05 3.81 -3.91
CA HIS A 48 -6.90 5.01 -3.10
C HIS A 48 -8.18 5.24 -2.28
N PRO A 49 -8.12 5.24 -0.93
CA PRO A 49 -9.25 5.68 -0.12
C PRO A 49 -9.47 7.18 -0.40
N ARG A 50 -10.60 7.56 -1.01
CA ARG A 50 -10.88 8.97 -1.32
C ARG A 50 -10.70 9.86 -0.07
N PRO A 51 -10.05 11.03 -0.20
CA PRO A 51 -10.35 12.16 0.67
C PRO A 51 -11.83 12.54 0.49
N SER A 52 -12.53 12.83 1.58
CA SER A 52 -13.86 13.44 1.51
C SER A 52 -13.79 14.69 0.60
N VAL A 53 -14.71 14.76 -0.36
CA VAL A 53 -14.85 15.86 -1.31
C VAL A 53 -14.78 17.20 -0.59
N SER A 54 -13.68 17.93 -0.74
CA SER A 54 -13.69 19.40 -0.61
C SER A 54 -13.65 19.95 -2.02
N LEU A 55 -14.84 20.11 -2.62
CA LEU A 55 -14.99 20.81 -3.88
C LEU A 55 -14.52 22.25 -3.67
N SER A 56 -13.55 22.62 -4.49
CA SER A 56 -13.09 23.97 -4.74
C SER A 56 -14.26 24.93 -4.85
N ARG A 57 -14.16 26.04 -4.12
CA ARG A 57 -14.93 27.27 -4.36
C ARG A 57 -14.83 27.62 -5.85
N LEU A 58 -15.97 27.69 -6.53
CA LEU A 58 -16.33 28.65 -7.60
C LEU A 58 -17.60 28.18 -8.32
N HIS A 59 -18.75 28.36 -7.67
CA HIS A 59 -19.93 29.07 -8.21
C HIS A 59 -21.07 28.94 -7.20
N GLY A 60 -21.60 30.09 -6.79
CA GLY A 60 -22.57 30.19 -5.72
C GLY A 60 -23.90 29.56 -6.10
N THR A 61 -24.37 28.66 -5.25
CA THR A 61 -25.67 28.75 -4.55
C THR A 61 -25.62 27.72 -3.43
N SER A 62 -25.64 28.21 -2.20
CA SER A 62 -25.74 27.43 -0.97
C SER A 62 -27.09 26.73 -0.89
N ILE A 63 -27.09 25.40 -0.89
CA ILE A 63 -28.12 24.57 -0.25
C ILE A 63 -27.37 23.53 0.57
N GLU A 64 -27.34 23.76 1.88
CA GLU A 64 -27.01 22.73 2.86
C GLU A 64 -28.02 21.58 2.70
N GLY A 65 -27.51 20.41 2.36
CA GLY A 65 -28.27 19.18 2.32
C GLY A 65 -27.28 18.02 2.37
N ASP A 66 -27.23 17.34 3.51
CA ASP A 66 -26.58 16.03 3.67
C ASP A 66 -27.10 15.09 2.57
N LEU A 67 -26.33 14.94 1.50
CA LEU A 67 -26.53 13.85 0.56
C LEU A 67 -26.04 12.57 1.26
N PRO A 68 -26.87 11.52 1.35
CA PRO A 68 -26.49 10.29 2.02
C PRO A 68 -25.21 9.77 1.39
N GLU A 69 -24.25 9.44 2.25
CA GLU A 69 -23.16 8.52 1.99
C GLU A 69 -23.66 7.48 0.99
N ALA A 70 -23.19 7.55 -0.26
CA ALA A 70 -23.54 6.58 -1.28
C ALA A 70 -23.32 5.21 -0.65
N LEU A 71 -24.43 4.55 -0.30
CA LEU A 71 -24.44 3.35 0.51
C LEU A 71 -23.51 2.35 -0.17
N ALA A 72 -22.34 2.14 0.41
CA ALA A 72 -21.54 0.98 0.10
C ALA A 72 -22.42 -0.21 0.47
N HIS A 73 -23.10 -0.79 -0.52
CA HIS A 73 -23.80 -2.05 -0.34
C HIS A 73 -22.79 -3.07 0.20
N HIS A 74 -23.24 -3.94 1.11
CA HIS A 74 -22.46 -5.05 1.64
C HIS A 74 -21.74 -5.77 0.47
N GLY A 75 -20.41 -5.70 0.45
CA GLY A 75 -19.58 -6.41 -0.53
C GLY A 75 -18.85 -5.57 -1.60
N MET A 76 -19.16 -4.28 -1.78
CA MET A 76 -18.47 -3.44 -2.79
C MET A 76 -17.57 -2.36 -2.14
N ARG A 77 -16.27 -2.41 -2.44
CA ARG A 77 -15.29 -1.37 -2.01
C ARG A 77 -15.12 -0.32 -3.11
N ASN A 78 -15.13 0.97 -2.75
CA ASN A 78 -14.92 2.09 -3.68
C ASN A 78 -13.51 2.05 -4.29
N ALA A 79 -13.39 1.91 -5.63
CA ALA A 79 -12.14 1.67 -6.36
C ALA A 79 -11.64 2.86 -7.19
N ALA A 80 -11.50 4.04 -6.58
CA ALA A 80 -10.58 5.03 -7.14
C ALA A 80 -9.18 4.38 -7.19
N LEU A 81 -8.57 4.23 -8.38
CA LEU A 81 -7.20 3.77 -8.43
C LEU A 81 -6.23 4.88 -8.03
N PHE A 82 -5.12 4.49 -7.40
CA PHE A 82 -3.94 5.35 -7.27
C PHE A 82 -3.53 5.85 -8.66
N PRO A 83 -2.93 7.04 -8.77
CA PRO A 83 -2.52 7.65 -10.06
C PRO A 83 -1.44 6.86 -10.84
N GLY A 84 -1.12 5.62 -10.43
CA GLY A 84 -0.09 4.80 -11.03
C GLY A 84 1.32 5.16 -10.54
N TYR A 85 1.52 5.52 -9.28
CA TYR A 85 2.88 5.83 -8.75
C TYR A 85 3.79 4.61 -8.57
N GLU A 86 3.25 3.42 -8.83
CA GLU A 86 3.89 2.13 -8.73
C GLU A 86 4.36 1.66 -10.10
N VAL A 87 5.36 2.33 -10.68
CA VAL A 87 5.86 2.00 -12.02
C VAL A 87 7.22 1.33 -11.99
N SER A 88 7.42 0.41 -12.92
CA SER A 88 8.72 -0.12 -13.30
C SER A 88 8.85 -0.11 -14.81
N GLY A 89 10.06 0.13 -15.30
CA GLY A 89 10.28 0.28 -16.72
C GLY A 89 11.75 0.26 -17.10
N ILE A 90 12.00 0.75 -18.30
CA ILE A 90 13.31 0.81 -18.92
C ILE A 90 13.65 2.27 -19.20
N VAL A 91 14.87 2.71 -18.88
CA VAL A 91 15.38 4.00 -19.32
C VAL A 91 15.42 4.00 -20.84
N GLU A 92 14.55 4.80 -21.48
CA GLU A 92 14.48 4.90 -22.93
C GLU A 92 15.33 6.04 -23.45
N SER A 93 15.39 7.17 -22.73
CA SER A 93 16.23 8.30 -23.09
C SER A 93 16.71 9.05 -21.86
N LEU A 94 17.90 9.63 -21.98
CA LEU A 94 18.51 10.53 -21.00
C LEU A 94 18.53 11.96 -21.57
N GLY A 95 18.37 12.95 -20.69
CA GLY A 95 18.44 14.36 -21.01
C GLY A 95 19.82 14.82 -21.47
N SER A 96 19.85 15.92 -22.22
CA SER A 96 21.05 16.47 -22.86
C SER A 96 22.09 17.07 -21.90
N GLU A 97 21.70 17.39 -20.67
CA GLU A 97 22.58 17.96 -19.63
C GLU A 97 23.08 16.91 -18.63
N ILE A 98 22.80 15.63 -18.87
CA ILE A 98 23.31 14.54 -18.04
C ILE A 98 24.80 14.33 -18.31
N SER A 99 25.59 14.31 -17.24
CA SER A 99 27.03 14.05 -17.30
C SER A 99 27.32 12.69 -17.93
N SER A 100 28.44 12.58 -18.66
CA SER A 100 28.96 11.31 -19.17
C SER A 100 29.32 10.30 -18.06
N GLU A 101 29.46 10.76 -16.81
CA GLU A 101 29.73 9.92 -15.64
C GLU A 101 28.43 9.46 -14.91
N CYS A 102 27.27 9.65 -15.53
CA CYS A 102 25.99 9.22 -14.96
C CYS A 102 25.96 7.70 -14.73
N GLU A 103 25.38 7.28 -13.60
CA GLU A 103 25.21 5.87 -13.27
C GLU A 103 24.15 5.15 -14.12
N PHE A 104 23.26 5.92 -14.77
CA PHE A 104 22.19 5.41 -15.61
C PHE A 104 22.58 5.41 -17.08
N VAL A 105 22.25 4.32 -17.76
CA VAL A 105 22.36 4.20 -19.22
C VAL A 105 21.02 3.81 -19.83
N ILE A 106 20.84 4.10 -21.12
CA ILE A 106 19.68 3.64 -21.89
C ILE A 106 19.65 2.11 -21.85
N GLY A 107 18.47 1.55 -21.56
CA GLY A 107 18.27 0.11 -21.36
C GLY A 107 18.24 -0.31 -19.89
N ASP A 108 18.66 0.55 -18.96
CA ASP A 108 18.60 0.23 -17.54
C ASP A 108 17.17 0.00 -17.05
N ARG A 109 17.01 -1.05 -16.25
CA ARG A 109 15.75 -1.41 -15.60
C ARG A 109 15.61 -0.60 -14.33
N VAL A 110 14.51 0.13 -14.19
CA VAL A 110 14.34 1.10 -13.10
C VAL A 110 12.94 1.06 -12.49
N ILE A 111 12.87 1.43 -11.22
CA ILE A 111 11.68 1.97 -10.58
C ILE A 111 11.94 3.42 -10.18
N MET A 112 10.90 4.08 -9.71
CA MET A 112 10.97 5.47 -9.32
C MET A 112 10.34 5.67 -7.95
N TYR A 113 10.98 6.47 -7.12
CA TYR A 113 10.47 6.90 -5.83
C TYR A 113 9.31 7.90 -5.99
N PRO A 114 8.20 7.76 -5.24
CA PRO A 114 7.08 8.69 -5.34
C PRO A 114 7.42 10.06 -4.71
N TYR A 115 7.29 11.13 -5.49
CA TYR A 115 7.52 12.51 -5.03
C TYR A 115 6.38 13.45 -5.47
N GLU A 116 6.29 14.63 -4.85
CA GLU A 116 5.26 15.62 -5.20
C GLU A 116 5.44 16.14 -6.63
N GLY A 117 4.35 16.16 -7.41
CA GLY A 117 4.37 16.60 -8.80
C GLY A 117 4.69 15.48 -9.81
N LEU A 118 4.68 14.23 -9.37
CA LEU A 118 4.85 13.07 -10.24
C LEU A 118 3.65 12.90 -11.20
N PRO A 119 3.86 12.70 -12.51
CA PRO A 119 2.77 12.44 -13.46
C PRO A 119 2.12 11.07 -13.23
N ASN A 120 0.91 10.89 -13.76
CA ASN A 120 0.21 9.61 -13.73
C ASN A 120 1.05 8.52 -14.41
N GLY A 121 1.25 7.39 -13.75
CA GLY A 121 2.11 6.32 -14.26
C GLY A 121 1.41 5.23 -15.06
N TYR A 122 0.09 5.32 -15.27
CA TYR A 122 -0.60 4.49 -16.25
C TYR A 122 -0.42 5.04 -17.67
N VAL A 123 0.83 5.17 -18.09
CA VAL A 123 1.24 5.75 -19.38
C VAL A 123 2.41 4.95 -19.92
N GLU A 124 2.51 4.82 -21.23
CA GLU A 124 3.62 4.11 -21.89
C GLU A 124 4.98 4.78 -21.69
N TYR A 125 5.02 6.11 -21.61
CA TYR A 125 6.24 6.89 -21.39
C TYR A 125 6.04 7.90 -20.27
N LEU A 126 6.88 7.78 -19.24
CA LEU A 126 6.88 8.66 -18.07
C LEU A 126 8.21 9.41 -18.00
N VAL A 127 8.20 10.67 -17.58
CA VAL A 127 9.42 11.46 -17.39
C VAL A 127 9.74 11.65 -15.93
N VAL A 128 11.02 11.64 -15.62
CA VAL A 128 11.58 11.94 -14.30
C VAL A 128 12.53 13.10 -14.46
N HIS A 129 12.29 14.19 -13.73
CA HIS A 129 13.04 15.43 -13.91
C HIS A 129 14.42 15.41 -13.25
N ASP A 130 14.60 14.57 -12.23
CA ASP A 130 15.82 14.44 -11.45
C ASP A 130 16.11 12.96 -11.22
N LEU A 131 17.26 12.50 -11.70
CA LEU A 131 17.65 11.09 -11.66
C LEU A 131 17.77 10.53 -10.24
N LYS A 132 17.89 11.37 -9.20
CA LYS A 132 17.94 10.90 -7.81
C LYS A 132 16.72 10.09 -7.39
N TYR A 133 15.57 10.29 -8.06
CA TYR A 133 14.35 9.56 -7.81
C TYR A 133 14.28 8.21 -8.53
N LEU A 134 15.21 7.93 -9.44
CA LEU A 134 15.32 6.62 -10.07
C LEU A 134 16.14 5.67 -9.21
N ILE A 135 15.75 4.40 -9.22
CA ILE A 135 16.49 3.32 -8.59
C ILE A 135 16.67 2.22 -9.62
N LYS A 136 17.93 1.87 -9.86
CA LYS A 136 18.31 0.76 -10.74
C LYS A 136 17.95 -0.57 -10.11
N LEU A 137 17.38 -1.46 -10.92
CA LEU A 137 16.95 -2.79 -10.49
C LEU A 137 18.02 -3.84 -10.80
N PRO A 138 18.19 -4.86 -9.94
CA PRO A 138 18.93 -6.06 -10.28
C PRO A 138 18.31 -6.80 -11.48
N ASP A 139 19.14 -7.37 -12.35
CA ASP A 139 18.69 -8.08 -13.56
C ASP A 139 17.75 -9.25 -13.26
N ILE A 140 17.92 -9.90 -12.10
CA ILE A 140 17.10 -11.05 -11.68
C ILE A 140 15.68 -10.66 -11.27
N MET A 141 15.43 -9.40 -10.87
CA MET A 141 14.12 -8.99 -10.33
C MET A 141 13.11 -8.76 -11.46
N PRO A 142 11.94 -9.43 -11.50
CA PRO A 142 10.92 -9.14 -12.51
C PRO A 142 10.35 -7.72 -12.39
N LEU A 143 10.09 -7.05 -13.52
CA LEU A 143 9.50 -5.69 -13.50
C LEU A 143 8.11 -5.68 -12.84
N SER A 144 7.32 -6.75 -13.00
CA SER A 144 6.03 -6.87 -12.29
C SER A 144 6.18 -6.84 -10.77
N VAL A 145 7.24 -7.42 -10.22
CA VAL A 145 7.55 -7.38 -8.79
C VAL A 145 8.05 -5.99 -8.40
N ALA A 146 9.00 -5.45 -9.17
CA ALA A 146 9.60 -4.14 -8.92
C ALA A 146 8.54 -3.02 -8.87
N ALA A 147 7.51 -3.08 -9.72
CA ALA A 147 6.41 -2.11 -9.73
C ALA A 147 5.70 -1.99 -8.36
N MET A 148 5.67 -3.05 -7.55
CA MET A 148 4.99 -3.04 -6.25
C MET A 148 5.79 -2.36 -5.12
N LEU A 149 7.06 -2.04 -5.37
CA LEU A 149 7.97 -1.57 -4.32
C LEU A 149 7.76 -0.09 -3.93
N PRO A 150 7.64 0.87 -4.88
CA PRO A 150 7.70 2.30 -4.56
C PRO A 150 6.59 2.85 -3.66
N ALA A 151 5.40 2.26 -3.67
CA ALA A 151 4.30 2.74 -2.82
C ALA A 151 3.91 1.69 -1.77
N GLY A 152 3.31 0.57 -2.17
CA GLY A 152 2.74 -0.38 -1.22
C GLY A 152 3.77 -1.00 -0.26
N ALA A 153 4.85 -1.53 -0.82
CA ALA A 153 5.87 -2.18 0.00
C ALA A 153 6.71 -1.18 0.81
N LEU A 154 7.03 -0.01 0.24
CA LEU A 154 7.73 1.07 0.95
C LEU A 154 6.92 1.58 2.15
N LEU A 155 5.61 1.78 1.97
CA LEU A 155 4.70 2.19 3.05
C LEU A 155 4.67 1.13 4.16
N ALA A 156 4.59 -0.15 3.79
CA ALA A 156 4.64 -1.25 4.74
C ALA A 156 5.97 -1.31 5.49
N MET A 157 7.11 -1.15 4.81
CA MET A 157 8.44 -1.14 5.41
C MET A 157 8.60 -0.01 6.43
N ASN A 158 8.19 1.21 6.07
CA ASN A 158 8.24 2.33 6.99
C ASN A 158 7.33 2.14 8.20
N THR A 159 6.15 1.53 8.01
CA THR A 159 5.25 1.18 9.12
C THR A 159 5.88 0.18 10.07
N VAL A 160 6.55 -0.85 9.54
CA VAL A 160 7.28 -1.85 10.35
C VAL A 160 8.42 -1.20 11.13
N PHE A 161 9.15 -0.24 10.54
CA PHE A 161 10.22 0.48 11.26
C PHE A 161 9.65 1.38 12.35
N ALA A 162 8.53 2.07 12.11
CA ALA A 162 7.84 2.85 13.13
C ALA A 162 7.29 1.96 14.27
N ALA A 163 6.80 0.76 13.94
CA ALA A 163 6.42 -0.24 14.93
C ALA A 163 7.65 -0.69 15.74
N HIS A 164 8.78 -0.95 15.09
CA HIS A 164 10.03 -1.32 15.76
C HIS A 164 10.49 -0.28 16.78
N GLU A 165 10.40 1.01 16.46
CA GLU A 165 10.68 2.10 17.41
C GLU A 165 9.80 1.99 18.67
N HIS A 166 8.50 1.71 18.49
CA HIS A 166 7.58 1.50 19.60
C HIS A 166 7.94 0.24 20.41
N VAL A 167 8.27 -0.88 19.74
CA VAL A 167 8.71 -2.11 20.38
C VAL A 167 9.96 -1.88 21.23
N GLN A 168 10.95 -1.14 20.72
CA GLN A 168 12.16 -0.80 21.48
C GLN A 168 11.84 0.03 22.73
N ASN A 169 10.94 1.01 22.61
CA ASN A 169 10.54 1.84 23.76
C ASN A 169 9.82 0.99 24.82
N LEU A 170 8.91 0.11 24.41
CA LEU A 170 8.24 -0.82 25.32
C LEU A 170 9.23 -1.73 26.05
N PHE A 171 10.26 -2.24 25.37
CA PHE A 171 11.28 -3.08 26.01
C PHE A 171 12.20 -2.31 26.97
N ARG A 172 12.34 -0.99 26.84
CA ARG A 172 13.05 -0.16 27.83
C ARG A 172 12.22 0.06 29.10
N GLU A 173 10.89 0.11 28.96
CA GLU A 173 9.96 0.35 30.06
C GLU A 173 9.57 -0.94 30.80
N ARG A 174 9.52 -2.06 30.09
CA ARG A 174 9.17 -3.38 30.64
C ARG A 174 10.42 -4.18 31.04
N ASN A 175 10.25 -5.13 31.97
CA ASN A 175 11.30 -6.09 32.30
C ASN A 175 11.66 -6.97 31.09
N ASP A 176 12.89 -7.51 31.09
CA ASP A 176 13.54 -8.19 29.96
C ASP A 176 12.84 -9.47 29.46
N THR A 177 11.82 -9.96 30.18
CA THR A 177 11.04 -11.17 29.87
C THR A 177 9.71 -10.91 29.14
N SER A 178 9.40 -9.65 28.81
CA SER A 178 8.11 -9.31 28.19
C SER A 178 8.08 -9.59 26.68
N MET A 179 7.07 -10.34 26.24
CA MET A 179 6.74 -10.50 24.83
C MET A 179 6.02 -9.26 24.31
N CYS A 180 6.41 -8.78 23.13
CA CYS A 180 5.68 -7.79 22.36
C CYS A 180 4.81 -8.48 21.31
N LYS A 181 3.57 -8.05 21.18
CA LYS A 181 2.59 -8.68 20.28
C LYS A 181 2.14 -7.69 19.21
N ILE A 182 2.32 -8.07 17.96
CA ILE A 182 1.96 -7.26 16.78
C ILE A 182 0.77 -7.92 16.08
N LEU A 183 -0.30 -7.17 15.87
CA LEU A 183 -1.46 -7.57 15.08
C LEU A 183 -1.46 -6.84 13.72
N ILE A 184 -1.44 -7.58 12.63
CA ILE A 184 -1.58 -7.03 11.27
C ILE A 184 -3.00 -7.31 10.78
N VAL A 185 -3.73 -6.28 10.38
CA VAL A 185 -5.14 -6.39 9.98
C VAL A 185 -5.27 -6.44 8.45
N GLY A 186 -5.94 -7.49 7.98
CA GLY A 186 -6.27 -7.73 6.58
C GLY A 186 -5.28 -8.63 5.86
N THR A 187 -5.72 -9.15 4.70
CA THR A 187 -4.94 -10.03 3.80
C THR A 187 -4.79 -9.43 2.40
N GLY A 188 -4.99 -8.11 2.28
CA GLY A 188 -4.73 -7.37 1.05
C GLY A 188 -3.24 -7.14 0.82
N GLY A 189 -2.87 -6.70 -0.38
CA GLY A 189 -1.47 -6.53 -0.77
C GLY A 189 -0.58 -5.71 0.19
N LEU A 190 -1.09 -4.64 0.81
CA LEU A 190 -0.36 -3.86 1.82
C LEU A 190 -0.08 -4.65 3.10
N ALA A 191 -1.11 -5.32 3.64
CA ALA A 191 -0.98 -6.10 4.86
C ALA A 191 -0.06 -7.32 4.63
N LEU A 192 -0.12 -7.93 3.45
CA LEU A 192 0.78 -9.01 3.06
C LEU A 192 2.23 -8.57 2.92
N TRP A 193 2.49 -7.34 2.41
CA TRP A 193 3.82 -6.74 2.46
C TRP A 193 4.28 -6.52 3.90
N ALA A 194 3.44 -5.92 4.74
CA ALA A 194 3.78 -5.66 6.14
C ALA A 194 4.08 -6.95 6.90
N LEU A 195 3.31 -8.02 6.67
CA LEU A 195 3.58 -9.33 7.28
C LEU A 195 4.94 -9.88 6.88
N ARG A 196 5.27 -9.88 5.59
CA ARG A 196 6.55 -10.37 5.06
C ARG A 196 7.73 -9.56 5.57
N ILE A 197 7.61 -8.24 5.53
CA ILE A 197 8.67 -7.33 6.00
C ILE A 197 8.81 -7.44 7.52
N ALA A 198 7.72 -7.51 8.29
CA ALA A 198 7.79 -7.68 9.75
C ALA A 198 8.39 -9.04 10.12
N ALA A 199 8.00 -10.13 9.45
CA ALA A 199 8.58 -11.45 9.69
C ALA A 199 10.10 -11.44 9.46
N TYR A 200 10.57 -10.84 8.37
CA TYR A 200 12.01 -10.65 8.11
C TYR A 200 12.66 -9.77 9.20
N HIS A 201 12.13 -8.57 9.42
CA HIS A 201 12.71 -7.55 10.30
C HIS A 201 12.81 -8.00 11.76
N PHE A 202 11.82 -8.76 12.25
CA PHE A 202 11.79 -9.29 13.61
C PHE A 202 12.36 -10.72 13.73
N THR A 203 13.02 -11.25 12.69
CA THR A 203 13.55 -12.64 12.70
C THR A 203 14.51 -12.90 13.86
N ASN A 204 15.33 -11.91 14.25
CA ASN A 204 16.27 -12.03 15.37
C ASN A 204 15.64 -11.74 16.74
N MET A 205 14.32 -11.48 16.79
CA MET A 205 13.55 -11.19 18.00
C MET A 205 12.35 -12.12 18.17
N LYS A 206 12.36 -13.32 17.55
CA LYS A 206 11.23 -14.27 17.62
C LYS A 206 10.86 -14.69 19.05
N ASP A 207 11.84 -14.75 19.95
CA ASP A 207 11.61 -15.06 21.38
C ASP A 207 11.08 -13.85 22.18
N ARG A 208 10.85 -12.71 21.52
CA ARG A 208 10.38 -11.46 22.13
C ARG A 208 9.24 -10.80 21.36
N VAL A 209 9.02 -11.15 20.10
CA VAL A 209 8.01 -10.54 19.24
C VAL A 209 7.19 -11.64 18.57
N THR A 210 5.88 -11.61 18.79
CA THR A 210 4.93 -12.45 18.05
C THR A 210 4.12 -11.61 17.08
N ILE A 211 3.81 -12.20 15.93
CA ILE A 211 3.03 -11.56 14.87
C ILE A 211 1.78 -12.39 14.63
N THR A 212 0.63 -11.75 14.70
CA THR A 212 -0.67 -12.34 14.36
C THR A 212 -1.27 -11.57 13.19
N ILE A 213 -1.85 -12.28 12.22
CA ILE A 213 -2.61 -11.68 11.12
C ILE A 213 -4.11 -11.90 11.34
N ALA A 214 -4.89 -10.82 11.24
CA ALA A 214 -6.34 -10.87 11.23
C ALA A 214 -6.87 -10.87 9.80
N SER A 215 -7.40 -12.01 9.33
CA SER A 215 -8.01 -12.09 8.01
C SER A 215 -9.47 -11.65 8.03
N LEU A 216 -9.87 -10.86 7.03
CA LEU A 216 -11.26 -10.44 6.81
C LEU A 216 -12.06 -11.44 5.95
N LYS A 217 -11.41 -12.49 5.44
CA LYS A 217 -12.00 -13.47 4.52
C LYS A 217 -11.75 -14.89 5.00
N ASP A 218 -12.35 -15.86 4.33
CA ASP A 218 -12.03 -17.26 4.53
C ASP A 218 -10.77 -17.67 3.75
N ASP A 219 -9.65 -17.03 4.04
CA ASP A 219 -8.32 -17.34 3.50
C ASP A 219 -7.32 -17.70 4.62
N GLY A 220 -7.80 -17.80 5.86
CA GLY A 220 -6.96 -17.98 7.04
C GLY A 220 -6.12 -19.26 7.01
N PHE A 221 -6.64 -20.33 6.40
CA PHE A 221 -5.91 -21.58 6.23
C PHE A 221 -4.70 -21.42 5.29
N THR A 222 -4.89 -20.75 4.14
CA THR A 222 -3.80 -20.45 3.20
C THR A 222 -2.75 -19.57 3.86
N MET A 223 -3.19 -18.54 4.61
CA MET A 223 -2.27 -17.66 5.34
C MET A 223 -1.47 -18.39 6.42
N ALA A 224 -2.11 -19.30 7.17
CA ALA A 224 -1.44 -20.10 8.19
C ALA A 224 -0.42 -21.09 7.59
N GLN A 225 -0.69 -21.62 6.39
CA GLN A 225 0.25 -22.47 5.67
C GLN A 225 1.45 -21.70 5.12
N GLU A 226 1.21 -20.52 4.53
CA GLU A 226 2.27 -19.66 3.99
C GLU A 226 3.16 -19.08 5.11
N PHE A 227 2.57 -18.74 6.26
CA PHE A 227 3.27 -18.11 7.37
C PHE A 227 3.24 -18.97 8.62
N GLN A 228 4.05 -20.04 8.64
CA GLN A 228 4.22 -20.91 9.82
C GLN A 228 4.65 -20.16 11.09
N LEU A 229 5.17 -18.94 10.93
CA LEU A 229 5.66 -18.08 12.02
C LEU A 229 4.62 -17.07 12.52
N ALA A 230 3.42 -17.02 11.93
CA ALA A 230 2.36 -16.09 12.34
C ALA A 230 1.08 -16.82 12.76
N ASN A 231 0.48 -16.36 13.86
CA ASN A 231 -0.85 -16.80 14.26
C ASN A 231 -1.88 -16.18 13.31
N VAL A 232 -2.97 -16.87 13.04
CA VAL A 232 -4.05 -16.36 12.19
C VAL A 232 -5.35 -16.31 12.98
N VAL A 233 -6.03 -15.17 12.93
CA VAL A 233 -7.39 -15.01 13.44
C VAL A 233 -8.32 -14.54 12.33
N GLN A 234 -9.53 -15.09 12.28
CA GLN A 234 -10.53 -14.67 11.32
C GLN A 234 -11.46 -13.61 11.91
N TRP A 235 -11.55 -12.48 11.23
CA TRP A 235 -12.50 -11.39 11.47
C TRP A 235 -13.68 -11.53 10.50
N SER A 236 -14.52 -12.53 10.76
CA SER A 236 -15.79 -12.69 10.04
C SER A 236 -16.79 -11.61 10.49
N GLU A 237 -17.33 -10.86 9.54
CA GLU A 237 -18.27 -9.77 9.83
C GLU A 237 -19.63 -10.27 10.36
N ASP A 238 -19.93 -11.56 10.19
CA ASP A 238 -21.14 -12.25 10.69
C ASP A 238 -21.09 -12.54 12.20
N LEU A 239 -19.92 -12.40 12.82
CA LEU A 239 -19.75 -12.61 14.26
C LEU A 239 -19.99 -11.32 15.05
N TYR A 240 -20.44 -11.51 16.30
CA TYR A 240 -20.59 -10.40 17.24
C TYR A 240 -19.22 -9.82 17.62
N GLU A 241 -19.14 -8.50 17.79
CA GLU A 241 -17.88 -7.81 18.11
C GLU A 241 -17.16 -8.40 19.33
N LYS A 242 -17.90 -8.71 20.40
CA LYS A 242 -17.31 -9.30 21.61
C LYS A 242 -16.58 -10.62 21.32
N GLN A 243 -17.16 -11.48 20.49
CA GLN A 243 -16.54 -12.75 20.11
C GLN A 243 -15.31 -12.53 19.23
N LEU A 244 -15.35 -11.56 18.32
CA LEU A 244 -14.19 -11.21 17.49
C LEU A 244 -13.01 -10.72 18.35
N ILE A 245 -13.28 -9.90 19.35
CA ILE A 245 -12.27 -9.39 20.29
C ILE A 245 -11.71 -10.53 21.13
N GLU A 246 -12.56 -11.37 21.72
CA GLU A 246 -12.16 -12.55 22.51
C GLU A 246 -11.27 -13.48 21.68
N ARG A 247 -11.70 -13.86 20.47
CA ARG A 247 -10.91 -14.71 19.57
C ARG A 247 -9.58 -14.08 19.15
N THR A 248 -9.56 -12.76 18.96
CA THR A 248 -8.32 -12.04 18.62
C THR A 248 -7.35 -12.05 19.79
N MET A 249 -7.84 -11.81 21.01
CA MET A 249 -7.01 -11.90 22.20
C MET A 249 -6.51 -13.33 22.41
N ASP A 250 -7.36 -14.35 22.23
CA ASP A 250 -6.94 -15.76 22.34
C ASP A 250 -5.84 -16.11 21.32
N ALA A 251 -5.98 -15.70 20.06
CA ALA A 251 -4.97 -15.94 19.02
C ALA A 251 -3.65 -15.15 19.23
N CYS A 252 -3.69 -14.08 20.03
CA CYS A 252 -2.54 -13.27 20.40
C CYS A 252 -2.01 -13.59 21.82
N ASP A 253 -2.55 -14.60 22.49
CA ASP A 253 -2.29 -14.95 23.90
C ASP A 253 -2.51 -13.77 24.88
N GLY A 254 -3.44 -12.86 24.57
CA GLY A 254 -3.82 -11.68 25.35
C GLY A 254 -3.88 -10.39 24.52
N HIS A 255 -3.75 -9.25 25.21
CA HIS A 255 -3.69 -7.94 24.55
C HIS A 255 -2.47 -7.78 23.64
N VAL A 256 -2.62 -6.96 22.60
CA VAL A 256 -1.57 -6.64 21.63
C VAL A 256 -0.98 -5.27 21.89
N ASP A 257 0.30 -5.09 21.58
CA ASP A 257 1.02 -3.83 21.81
C ASP A 257 1.01 -2.93 20.58
N VAL A 258 1.05 -3.54 19.39
CA VAL A 258 1.06 -2.86 18.10
C VAL A 258 -0.05 -3.42 17.23
N VAL A 259 -0.81 -2.54 16.58
CA VAL A 259 -1.72 -2.90 15.50
C VAL A 259 -1.32 -2.16 14.22
N ILE A 260 -1.26 -2.87 13.10
CA ILE A 260 -1.06 -2.30 11.76
C ILE A 260 -2.34 -2.55 10.96
N ASP A 261 -3.11 -1.49 10.68
CA ASP A 261 -4.37 -1.57 9.94
C ASP A 261 -4.35 -0.56 8.78
N PHE A 262 -4.13 -1.04 7.55
CA PHE A 262 -4.16 -0.18 6.36
C PHE A 262 -5.58 0.04 5.82
N GLY A 263 -6.48 -0.91 6.05
CA GLY A 263 -7.85 -0.96 5.50
C GLY A 263 -8.89 -0.46 6.48
N THR A 264 -8.54 0.53 7.31
CA THR A 264 -9.25 0.81 8.55
C THR A 264 -10.65 1.36 8.34
N THR A 265 -11.61 0.78 9.08
CA THR A 265 -12.97 1.28 9.24
C THR A 265 -13.19 1.71 10.69
N SER A 266 -14.28 2.43 10.97
CA SER A 266 -14.63 2.74 12.37
C SER A 266 -14.86 1.47 13.20
N ARG A 267 -15.42 0.41 12.59
CA ARG A 267 -15.66 -0.89 13.23
C ARG A 267 -14.34 -1.61 13.51
N SER A 268 -13.44 -1.71 12.52
CA SER A 268 -12.13 -2.36 12.70
C SER A 268 -11.25 -1.61 13.69
N LEU A 269 -11.22 -0.27 13.66
CA LEU A 269 -10.44 0.53 14.61
C LEU A 269 -10.94 0.34 16.04
N HIS A 270 -12.26 0.33 16.24
CA HIS A 270 -12.85 0.06 17.55
C HIS A 270 -12.41 -1.30 18.10
N ARG A 271 -12.47 -2.34 17.27
CA ARG A 271 -12.03 -3.70 17.60
C ARG A 271 -10.54 -3.74 17.94
N SER A 272 -9.70 -3.14 17.10
CA SER A 272 -8.25 -3.01 17.31
C SER A 272 -7.92 -2.34 18.63
N MET A 273 -8.58 -1.23 18.97
CA MET A 273 -8.39 -0.53 20.23
C MET A 273 -8.82 -1.35 21.45
N GLN A 274 -9.82 -2.23 21.32
CA GLN A 274 -10.17 -3.15 22.43
C GLN A 274 -9.17 -4.29 22.61
N CYS A 275 -8.47 -4.67 21.55
CA CYS A 275 -7.40 -5.65 21.62
C CYS A 275 -6.09 -5.02 22.14
N LEU A 276 -5.88 -3.71 21.95
CA LEU A 276 -4.67 -3.00 22.38
C LEU A 276 -4.48 -2.99 23.90
N SER A 277 -3.24 -3.18 24.33
CA SER A 277 -2.81 -2.97 25.71
C SER A 277 -2.76 -1.48 26.06
N LYS A 278 -2.70 -1.18 27.35
CA LYS A 278 -2.30 0.14 27.83
C LYS A 278 -0.91 0.50 27.27
N GLY A 279 -0.77 1.73 26.77
CA GLY A 279 0.43 2.24 26.09
C GLY A 279 0.56 1.80 24.63
N GLY A 280 -0.26 0.85 24.17
CA GLY A 280 -0.15 0.30 22.82
C GLY A 280 -0.50 1.30 21.73
N ILE A 281 -0.15 0.96 20.48
CA ILE A 281 -0.28 1.83 19.32
C ILE A 281 -0.97 1.13 18.15
N VAL A 282 -1.85 1.85 17.45
CA VAL A 282 -2.39 1.45 16.15
C VAL A 282 -1.90 2.40 15.06
N PHE A 283 -1.35 1.83 14.00
CA PHE A 283 -0.94 2.52 12.78
C PHE A 283 -2.05 2.43 11.73
N VAL A 284 -2.48 3.59 11.23
CA VAL A 284 -3.54 3.69 10.22
C VAL A 284 -3.13 4.63 9.08
N MET A 285 -3.76 4.48 7.91
CA MET A 285 -3.56 5.39 6.77
C MET A 285 -3.87 6.83 7.15
N LYS A 286 -3.08 7.80 6.66
CA LYS A 286 -3.18 9.23 6.99
C LYS A 286 -4.57 9.80 6.73
N GLU A 287 -5.18 9.45 5.61
CA GLU A 287 -6.52 9.88 5.22
C GLU A 287 -7.57 9.39 6.23
N VAL A 288 -7.39 8.16 6.73
CA VAL A 288 -8.28 7.56 7.72
C VAL A 288 -8.03 8.13 9.11
N ALA A 289 -6.78 8.38 9.48
CA ALA A 289 -6.40 9.03 10.73
C ALA A 289 -7.12 10.37 10.87
N ASN A 290 -7.06 11.23 9.85
CA ASN A 290 -7.71 12.55 9.87
C ASN A 290 -9.21 12.48 10.14
N ARG A 291 -9.89 11.43 9.63
CA ARG A 291 -11.33 11.24 9.81
C ARG A 291 -11.70 10.59 11.14
N LEU A 292 -10.91 9.63 11.61
CA LEU A 292 -11.24 8.80 12.77
C LEU A 292 -10.63 9.33 14.08
N LEU A 293 -9.48 10.02 14.05
CA LEU A 293 -8.86 10.58 15.27
C LEU A 293 -9.83 11.44 16.09
N PRO A 294 -10.64 12.35 15.52
CA PRO A 294 -11.60 13.13 16.31
C PRO A 294 -12.67 12.27 17.00
N LYS A 295 -13.02 11.11 16.43
CA LYS A 295 -14.03 10.19 16.98
C LYS A 295 -13.47 9.31 18.10
N PHE A 296 -12.17 9.03 18.06
CA PHE A 296 -11.52 8.06 18.96
C PHE A 296 -10.56 8.70 19.98
N SER A 297 -10.27 10.00 19.90
CA SER A 297 -9.32 10.70 20.79
C SER A 297 -9.62 10.51 22.27
N ARG A 298 -10.85 10.78 22.71
CA ARG A 298 -11.27 10.61 24.11
C ARG A 298 -11.05 9.19 24.61
N ARG A 299 -11.32 8.20 23.75
CA ARG A 299 -11.13 6.78 24.09
C ARG A 299 -9.65 6.43 24.15
N ALA A 300 -8.85 6.91 23.20
CA ALA A 300 -7.42 6.72 23.21
C ALA A 300 -6.79 7.27 24.49
N GLU A 301 -7.23 8.45 24.96
CA GLU A 301 -6.80 9.04 26.24
C GLU A 301 -7.24 8.19 27.44
N GLU A 302 -8.52 7.78 27.50
CA GLU A 302 -9.09 6.99 28.59
C GLU A 302 -8.36 5.65 28.79
N PHE A 303 -8.05 4.96 27.69
CA PHE A 303 -7.35 3.67 27.71
C PHE A 303 -5.82 3.81 27.58
N GLN A 304 -5.31 5.05 27.51
CA GLN A 304 -3.89 5.39 27.35
C GLN A 304 -3.24 4.68 26.15
N GLN A 305 -3.90 4.74 25.00
CA GLN A 305 -3.50 4.14 23.73
C GLN A 305 -3.17 5.23 22.71
N ASN A 306 -2.45 4.85 21.66
CA ASN A 306 -2.00 5.76 20.62
C ASN A 306 -2.58 5.37 19.25
N ILE A 307 -2.99 6.37 18.47
CA ILE A 307 -3.38 6.20 17.07
C ILE A 307 -2.43 7.08 16.25
N LYS A 308 -1.63 6.48 15.36
CA LYS A 308 -0.61 7.18 14.57
C LYS A 308 -0.87 7.00 13.08
N SER A 309 -0.77 8.09 12.32
CA SER A 309 -0.81 8.03 10.87
C SER A 309 0.49 7.45 10.32
N ILE A 310 0.35 6.68 9.26
CA ILE A 310 1.49 6.15 8.51
C ILE A 310 1.97 7.23 7.53
N GLU A 311 3.28 7.43 7.46
CA GLU A 311 3.93 8.28 6.46
C GLU A 311 4.59 7.40 5.39
N THR A 312 4.82 7.99 4.21
CA THR A 312 5.62 7.35 3.16
C THR A 312 7.04 7.09 3.65
N GLY A 313 7.65 5.99 3.21
CA GLY A 313 9.05 5.68 3.51
C GLY A 313 10.04 6.53 2.72
N SER A 314 11.31 6.47 3.10
CA SER A 314 12.38 7.24 2.45
C SER A 314 12.93 6.56 1.20
N LEU A 315 13.71 7.32 0.42
CA LEU A 315 14.38 6.81 -0.77
C LEU A 315 15.41 5.71 -0.41
N GLU A 316 16.07 5.85 0.73
CA GLU A 316 17.02 4.87 1.27
C GLU A 316 16.31 3.56 1.63
N GLN A 317 15.15 3.64 2.30
CA GLN A 317 14.32 2.46 2.57
C GLN A 317 13.89 1.78 1.27
N LEU A 318 13.55 2.53 0.23
CA LEU A 318 13.20 1.94 -1.07
C LEU A 318 14.40 1.23 -1.73
N ARG A 319 15.60 1.80 -1.63
CA ARG A 319 16.84 1.14 -2.11
C ARG A 319 17.13 -0.15 -1.34
N GLU A 320 17.01 -0.12 -0.02
CA GLU A 320 17.16 -1.31 0.83
C GLU A 320 16.13 -2.38 0.44
N LEU A 321 14.88 -1.99 0.23
CA LEU A 321 13.82 -2.90 -0.18
C LEU A 321 14.09 -3.55 -1.54
N VAL A 322 14.61 -2.79 -2.52
CA VAL A 322 15.04 -3.35 -3.81
C VAL A 322 16.12 -4.41 -3.62
N GLN A 323 17.07 -4.18 -2.71
CA GLN A 323 18.11 -5.15 -2.41
C GLN A 323 17.54 -6.42 -1.76
N LEU A 324 16.72 -6.27 -0.71
CA LEU A 324 16.14 -7.40 0.03
C LEU A 324 15.21 -8.27 -0.83
N VAL A 325 14.41 -7.66 -1.69
CA VAL A 325 13.55 -8.40 -2.63
C VAL A 325 14.37 -8.98 -3.78
N GLY A 326 15.41 -8.27 -4.23
CA GLY A 326 16.30 -8.72 -5.30
C GLY A 326 17.20 -9.89 -4.90
N SER A 327 17.60 -9.97 -3.63
CA SER A 327 18.35 -11.09 -3.06
C SER A 327 17.48 -12.29 -2.69
N GLY A 328 16.16 -12.11 -2.63
CA GLY A 328 15.20 -13.14 -2.21
C GLY A 328 15.06 -13.27 -0.69
N GLU A 329 15.61 -12.36 0.09
CA GLU A 329 15.45 -12.34 1.56
C GLU A 329 14.02 -11.97 1.98
N ILE A 330 13.35 -11.14 1.17
CA ILE A 330 11.92 -10.86 1.29
C ILE A 330 11.22 -11.29 0.01
N GLU A 331 10.40 -12.33 0.10
CA GLU A 331 9.55 -12.74 -1.01
C GLU A 331 8.42 -11.73 -1.24
N PRO A 332 8.06 -11.39 -2.48
CA PRO A 332 6.91 -10.52 -2.75
C PRO A 332 5.57 -11.24 -2.44
N PRO A 333 4.49 -10.49 -2.15
CA PRO A 333 3.17 -11.09 -2.04
C PRO A 333 2.68 -11.65 -3.38
N PRO A 334 1.68 -12.55 -3.36
CA PRO A 334 1.01 -13.02 -4.56
C PRO A 334 0.56 -11.86 -5.42
N HIS A 335 0.78 -11.97 -6.73
CA HIS A 335 0.39 -10.93 -7.67
C HIS A 335 -0.01 -11.54 -9.02
N THR A 336 -0.94 -10.88 -9.69
CA THR A 336 -1.42 -11.26 -11.03
C THR A 336 -1.13 -10.13 -12.00
N ILE A 337 -0.64 -10.50 -13.17
CA ILE A 337 -0.30 -9.56 -14.24
C ILE A 337 -1.42 -9.60 -15.27
N TYR A 338 -1.95 -8.42 -15.59
CA TYR A 338 -2.99 -8.20 -16.56
C TYR A 338 -2.47 -7.31 -17.69
N PRO A 339 -2.87 -7.53 -18.94
CA PRO A 339 -2.70 -6.53 -19.99
C PRO A 339 -3.33 -5.20 -19.59
N ALA A 340 -2.72 -4.08 -19.95
CA ALA A 340 -3.24 -2.75 -19.64
C ALA A 340 -4.63 -2.50 -20.28
N GLU A 341 -4.96 -3.21 -21.36
CA GLU A 341 -6.29 -3.24 -21.99
C GLU A 341 -7.38 -3.77 -21.07
N GLU A 342 -7.02 -4.66 -20.13
CA GLU A 342 -7.95 -5.27 -19.18
C GLU A 342 -8.14 -4.42 -17.92
N ALA A 343 -7.61 -3.18 -17.89
CA ALA A 343 -7.67 -2.33 -16.71
C ALA A 343 -9.09 -2.14 -16.14
N PHE A 344 -10.12 -2.09 -16.98
CA PHE A 344 -11.51 -2.02 -16.51
C PHE A 344 -11.94 -3.27 -15.72
N ASP A 345 -11.64 -4.46 -16.24
CA ASP A 345 -11.89 -5.72 -15.53
C ASP A 345 -11.08 -5.81 -14.25
N VAL A 346 -9.81 -5.36 -14.26
CA VAL A 346 -8.99 -5.28 -13.04
C VAL A 346 -9.63 -4.37 -11.99
N VAL A 347 -10.17 -3.21 -12.37
CA VAL A 347 -10.89 -2.32 -11.45
C VAL A 347 -12.12 -3.00 -10.88
N GLN A 348 -12.91 -3.71 -11.70
CA GLN A 348 -14.08 -4.45 -11.22
C GLN A 348 -13.69 -5.58 -10.26
N LYS A 349 -12.68 -6.38 -10.59
CA LYS A 349 -12.15 -7.43 -9.71
C LYS A 349 -11.63 -6.87 -8.40
N LEU A 350 -10.95 -5.71 -8.47
CA LEU A 350 -10.57 -4.99 -7.27
C LEU A 350 -11.84 -4.67 -6.47
N CYS A 351 -12.82 -3.94 -7.02
CA CYS A 351 -14.10 -3.54 -6.35
C CYS A 351 -14.75 -4.65 -5.54
N HIS A 352 -14.84 -5.84 -6.12
CA HIS A 352 -15.49 -7.02 -5.54
C HIS A 352 -14.53 -7.85 -4.66
N SER A 353 -13.32 -7.36 -4.45
CA SER A 353 -12.26 -8.03 -3.70
C SER A 353 -11.92 -9.41 -4.26
N GLU A 354 -11.95 -9.59 -5.58
CA GLU A 354 -11.66 -10.84 -6.28
C GLU A 354 -10.17 -11.00 -6.62
N ILE A 355 -9.38 -9.93 -6.51
CA ILE A 355 -7.93 -10.01 -6.63
C ILE A 355 -7.32 -10.59 -5.36
N HIS A 356 -6.63 -11.72 -5.51
CA HIS A 356 -5.76 -12.28 -4.48
C HIS A 356 -4.39 -11.59 -4.53
N GLY A 357 -4.02 -10.88 -3.46
CA GLY A 357 -2.76 -10.15 -3.36
C GLY A 357 -2.75 -8.84 -4.14
N ARG A 358 -1.98 -8.76 -5.23
CA ARG A 358 -1.73 -7.53 -6.01
C ARG A 358 -2.10 -7.70 -7.48
N ALA A 359 -2.62 -6.64 -8.10
CA ALA A 359 -2.83 -6.58 -9.55
C ALA A 359 -1.78 -5.66 -10.18
N ILE A 360 -1.20 -6.10 -11.30
CA ILE A 360 -0.22 -5.36 -12.08
C ILE A 360 -0.74 -5.21 -13.50
N LEU A 361 -0.78 -3.98 -14.02
CA LEU A 361 -1.06 -3.70 -15.42
C LEU A 361 0.25 -3.68 -16.21
N ARG A 362 0.27 -4.40 -17.33
CA ARG A 362 1.41 -4.48 -18.24
C ARG A 362 1.09 -3.78 -19.55
N PHE A 363 1.94 -2.83 -19.94
CA PHE A 363 1.72 -1.98 -21.12
C PHE A 363 2.29 -2.57 -22.42
N TYR A 364 3.20 -3.55 -22.32
CA TYR A 364 3.85 -4.18 -23.47
C TYR A 364 3.75 -5.72 -23.37
N PRO A 365 3.62 -6.45 -24.49
CA PRO A 365 3.68 -7.91 -24.48
C PRO A 365 4.99 -8.44 -23.88
N THR A 366 4.96 -9.63 -23.29
CA THR A 366 6.21 -10.34 -22.92
C THR A 366 6.95 -10.72 -24.20
N GLU A 367 8.21 -10.34 -24.30
CA GLU A 367 9.15 -10.92 -25.29
C GLU A 367 9.42 -12.39 -25.00
#